data_AF-A0A562RL00-F1
#
_entry.id   AF-A0A562RL00-F1
#
_cell.length_a   1.000
_cell.length_b   1.000
_cell.length_c   1.000
_cell.angle_alpha   90.00
_cell.angle_beta   90.00
_cell.angle_gamma   90.00
#
_symmetry.space_group_name_H-M   'P 1'
#
loop_
_entity.id
_entity.type
_entity.pdbx_description
1 polymer ?
#
loop_
_entity_poly.entity_id
_entity_poly.type
_entity_poly.pdbx_seq_one_letter_code
_entity_poly.pdbx_strand_id
1 'polypeptide(L)'
;MMTTLFRRTVLQSLRHSLALFLLACGLFASLGAHAACTTTGACISAGPRLASVDTTKSALLNPLLGGLLGTNLNLTAADWNTLATGEVNLLGFLTKLQAQTNVSSPSQALTANATLAQITAALGLQAQAQASTSLSGVLAALGSQLGGAGATVRVGDLLKLTADVGSLANTTINSLDMLTGLVQLYNRRNVLTTPTPVGISGGALGMLGVINSLQLYTQVIEPAVYICGPTGTQFHTAAVRVKLKLDLVTLAPATGVLTTLLGNTQIAIGQLDVYVEIARGEGTLTAVDAVAKAVTLQALPGVADVYLGKISDDVFFNRSRTINPATDLDYGKIGTIAAAGIGLLDLEIRSWARGQAPSAASVTMSGTFPQTKTVSTSAAFVTNLVNGLVSNTSLRIPTLNLGLVTDTVLGLVKGIVTGALSPVLGQVLTGVVDPLLQLLGVGLGQVIVTVNGIGQACDDFKLVKAADKANAQPGNTIAYTITYQNAGTTTITNLKIVDATPAYTVFGTSACGTLAPGLTNCSVSAKPAAGATGGVEWTFTGTLMPGASGTVTLNVLVQ
;
A
#
# COMPACT_ATOMS: atom_id res chain seq x y z
N MET A 1 -84.25 7.79 -54.87
CA MET A 1 -83.28 8.89 -54.63
C MET A 1 -82.57 8.65 -53.30
N MET A 2 -81.64 7.69 -53.27
CA MET A 2 -81.12 7.11 -52.03
C MET A 2 -79.65 6.70 -52.22
N THR A 3 -78.84 7.60 -52.77
CA THR A 3 -77.42 7.38 -53.10
C THR A 3 -76.52 8.57 -52.77
N THR A 4 -77.00 9.55 -51.99
CA THR A 4 -76.26 10.79 -51.67
C THR A 4 -76.13 11.14 -50.19
N LEU A 5 -76.46 10.24 -49.25
CA LEU A 5 -76.29 10.49 -47.81
C LEU A 5 -75.22 9.63 -47.09
N PHE A 6 -74.65 8.60 -47.73
CA PHE A 6 -73.68 7.71 -47.05
C PHE A 6 -72.20 8.13 -47.19
N ARG A 7 -71.91 9.20 -47.95
CA ARG A 7 -70.52 9.60 -48.27
C ARG A 7 -69.94 10.69 -47.37
N ARG A 8 -70.72 11.25 -46.43
CA ARG A 8 -70.28 12.33 -45.52
C ARG A 8 -69.88 11.88 -44.11
N THR A 9 -70.27 10.69 -43.65
CA THR A 9 -70.01 10.26 -42.26
C THR A 9 -68.70 9.47 -42.10
N VAL A 10 -68.09 8.98 -43.19
CA VAL A 10 -66.85 8.17 -43.13
C VAL A 10 -65.57 9.02 -43.24
N LEU A 11 -65.65 10.25 -43.77
CA LEU A 11 -64.47 11.14 -43.87
C LEU A 11 -64.18 11.97 -42.59
N GLN A 12 -65.07 11.99 -41.61
CA GLN A 12 -64.89 12.75 -40.36
C GLN A 12 -64.30 11.92 -39.21
N SER A 13 -64.45 10.59 -39.22
CA SER A 13 -63.83 9.70 -38.21
C SER A 13 -62.36 9.40 -38.50
N LEU A 14 -61.91 9.55 -39.74
CA LEU A 14 -60.50 9.32 -40.11
C LEU A 14 -59.57 10.48 -39.70
N ARG A 15 -60.11 11.67 -39.41
CA ARG A 15 -59.35 12.85 -38.96
C ARG A 15 -59.10 12.88 -37.44
N HIS A 16 -59.87 12.13 -36.65
CA HIS A 16 -59.67 12.06 -35.19
C HIS A 16 -58.78 10.88 -34.76
N SER A 17 -58.63 9.84 -35.58
CA SER A 17 -57.76 8.70 -35.28
C SER A 17 -56.29 8.90 -35.66
N LEU A 18 -55.97 9.90 -36.48
CA LEU A 18 -54.58 10.22 -36.85
C LEU A 18 -53.92 11.25 -35.91
N ALA A 19 -54.73 11.98 -35.12
CA ALA A 19 -54.24 12.95 -34.14
C ALA A 19 -53.84 12.31 -32.80
N LEU A 20 -54.24 11.06 -32.53
CA LEU A 20 -53.96 10.37 -31.27
C LEU A 20 -52.73 9.44 -31.33
N PHE A 21 -52.13 9.23 -32.51
CA PHE A 21 -50.93 8.39 -32.68
C PHE A 21 -49.61 9.18 -32.65
N LEU A 22 -49.66 10.51 -32.48
CA LEU A 22 -48.49 11.38 -32.35
C LEU A 22 -48.24 11.86 -30.90
N LEU A 23 -49.03 11.41 -29.92
CA LEU A 23 -48.94 11.84 -28.52
C LEU A 23 -48.15 10.88 -27.60
N ALA A 24 -47.39 9.93 -28.15
CA ALA A 24 -46.62 8.94 -27.37
C ALA A 24 -45.10 8.95 -27.64
N CYS A 25 -44.56 9.90 -28.42
CA CYS A 25 -43.12 10.01 -28.68
C CYS A 25 -42.45 11.12 -27.83
N GLY A 26 -42.90 11.28 -26.59
CA GLY A 26 -42.39 12.24 -25.60
C GLY A 26 -41.72 11.58 -24.39
N LEU A 27 -41.58 10.25 -24.37
CA LEU A 27 -40.67 9.59 -23.43
C LEU A 27 -39.28 9.57 -24.06
N PHE A 28 -38.38 10.35 -23.47
CA PHE A 28 -36.94 10.19 -23.61
C PHE A 28 -36.58 8.71 -23.40
N ALA A 29 -36.41 7.96 -24.48
CA ALA A 29 -35.63 6.75 -24.46
C ALA A 29 -34.17 7.18 -24.26
N SER A 30 -33.77 7.30 -22.98
CA SER A 30 -32.38 7.15 -22.63
C SER A 30 -32.01 5.71 -22.97
N LEU A 31 -31.58 5.47 -24.20
CA LEU A 31 -30.77 4.30 -24.51
C LEU A 31 -29.45 4.51 -23.78
N GLY A 32 -29.43 4.21 -22.48
CA GLY A 32 -28.20 4.03 -21.75
C GLY A 32 -27.48 2.86 -22.38
N ALA A 33 -26.50 3.14 -23.24
CA ALA A 33 -25.51 2.15 -23.60
C ALA A 33 -24.88 1.68 -22.28
N HIS A 34 -25.08 0.42 -21.92
CA HIS A 34 -24.45 -0.13 -20.73
C HIS A 34 -22.96 -0.27 -21.02
N ALA A 35 -22.13 0.36 -20.20
CA ALA A 35 -20.67 0.32 -20.32
C ALA A 35 -20.16 -1.13 -20.27
N ALA A 36 -19.43 -1.55 -21.30
CA ALA A 36 -18.64 -2.77 -21.25
C ALA A 36 -17.39 -2.48 -20.40
N CYS A 37 -17.36 -2.94 -19.15
CA CYS A 37 -16.18 -2.82 -18.30
C CYS A 37 -15.14 -3.88 -18.70
N THR A 38 -13.91 -3.43 -18.89
CA THR A 38 -12.75 -4.30 -19.09
C THR A 38 -11.94 -4.39 -17.80
N THR A 39 -11.52 -5.61 -17.45
CA THR A 39 -10.66 -5.84 -16.31
C THR A 39 -9.25 -5.39 -16.66
N THR A 40 -8.76 -4.36 -15.97
CA THR A 40 -7.38 -3.86 -16.14
C THR A 40 -6.38 -4.57 -15.25
N GLY A 41 -6.86 -5.23 -14.19
CA GLY A 41 -6.02 -6.02 -13.30
C GLY A 41 -6.47 -5.95 -11.84
N ALA A 42 -5.52 -6.07 -10.91
CA ALA A 42 -5.79 -5.98 -9.48
C ALA A 42 -4.78 -5.05 -8.79
N CYS A 43 -5.23 -4.44 -7.69
CA CYS A 43 -4.42 -3.64 -6.81
C CYS A 43 -4.00 -4.47 -5.61
N ILE A 44 -2.68 -4.57 -5.40
CA ILE A 44 -2.06 -5.42 -4.39
C ILE A 44 -1.11 -4.57 -3.55
N SER A 45 -1.19 -4.75 -2.24
CA SER A 45 -0.25 -4.19 -1.28
C SER A 45 0.40 -5.31 -0.45
N ALA A 46 1.65 -5.07 -0.05
CA ALA A 46 2.45 -5.99 0.74
C ALA A 46 2.85 -5.27 2.04
N GLY A 47 1.98 -5.37 3.04
CA GLY A 47 1.98 -4.50 4.22
C GLY A 47 1.45 -5.20 5.48
N PRO A 48 1.61 -4.57 6.64
CA PRO A 48 1.34 -5.16 7.96
C PRO A 48 -0.12 -5.55 8.20
N ARG A 49 -1.10 -4.88 7.54
CA ARG A 49 -2.56 -5.05 7.67
C ARG A 49 -3.01 -5.65 9.01
N LEU A 50 -2.69 -4.94 10.09
CA LEU A 50 -2.92 -5.39 11.46
C LEU A 50 -4.43 -5.43 11.75
N ALA A 51 -4.91 -6.55 12.27
CA ALA A 51 -6.32 -6.67 12.69
C ALA A 51 -6.64 -5.76 13.90
N SER A 52 -5.67 -5.63 14.83
CA SER A 52 -5.75 -4.71 15.95
C SER A 52 -4.37 -4.42 16.54
N VAL A 53 -4.27 -3.25 17.15
CA VAL A 53 -3.09 -2.76 17.86
C VAL A 53 -3.42 -2.63 19.34
N ASP A 54 -2.83 -3.48 20.16
CA ASP A 54 -2.89 -3.38 21.61
C ASP A 54 -1.80 -2.43 22.14
N THR A 55 -1.78 -2.21 23.45
CA THR A 55 -0.81 -1.33 24.10
C THR A 55 0.64 -1.80 23.89
N THR A 56 0.89 -3.10 23.90
CA THR A 56 2.22 -3.69 23.67
C THR A 56 2.71 -3.41 22.24
N LYS A 57 1.86 -3.63 21.23
CA LYS A 57 2.18 -3.31 19.82
C LYS A 57 2.36 -1.80 19.62
N SER A 58 1.52 -0.97 20.25
CA SER A 58 1.67 0.50 20.16
C SER A 58 2.98 1.00 20.75
N ALA A 59 3.46 0.34 21.81
CA ALA A 59 4.73 0.64 22.45
C ALA A 59 5.94 0.26 21.58
N LEU A 60 5.76 -0.64 20.59
CA LEU A 60 6.75 -0.95 19.57
C LEU A 60 6.64 -0.02 18.35
N LEU A 61 5.42 0.30 17.89
CA LEU A 61 5.15 1.09 16.69
C LEU A 61 5.70 2.52 16.76
N ASN A 62 5.46 3.23 17.88
CA ASN A 62 5.94 4.60 18.07
C ASN A 62 7.48 4.66 17.96
N PRO A 63 8.25 3.88 18.74
CA PRO A 63 9.70 3.75 18.60
C PRO A 63 10.17 3.33 17.21
N LEU A 64 9.54 2.30 16.62
CA LEU A 64 9.96 1.74 15.34
C LEU A 64 9.82 2.76 14.21
N LEU A 65 8.63 3.33 14.04
CA LEU A 65 8.36 4.28 12.97
C LEU A 65 9.04 5.63 13.25
N GLY A 66 9.10 6.07 14.51
CA GLY A 66 9.86 7.24 14.91
C GLY A 66 11.35 7.11 14.59
N GLY A 67 11.97 5.99 14.94
CA GLY A 67 13.38 5.69 14.63
C GLY A 67 13.67 5.62 13.12
N LEU A 68 12.75 5.06 12.34
CA LEU A 68 12.86 5.03 10.88
C LEU A 68 12.73 6.42 10.23
N LEU A 69 11.97 7.32 10.85
CA LEU A 69 11.78 8.70 10.39
C LEU A 69 12.81 9.68 10.94
N GLY A 70 13.50 9.35 12.03
CA GLY A 70 14.33 10.29 12.78
C GLY A 70 13.51 11.34 13.57
N THR A 71 12.26 11.03 13.91
CA THR A 71 11.37 11.90 14.72
C THR A 71 10.73 11.11 15.85
N ASN A 72 10.10 11.78 16.81
CA ASN A 72 9.32 11.12 17.85
C ASN A 72 7.85 11.08 17.46
N LEU A 73 7.28 9.87 17.46
CA LEU A 73 5.84 9.67 17.29
C LEU A 73 5.19 9.41 18.65
N ASN A 74 4.04 10.02 18.86
CA ASN A 74 3.25 9.85 20.08
C ASN A 74 1.79 9.60 19.71
N LEU A 75 1.52 8.39 19.23
CA LEU A 75 0.17 7.90 18.93
C LEU A 75 -0.26 6.87 19.97
N THR A 76 -1.53 6.92 20.36
CA THR A 76 -2.11 5.95 21.29
C THR A 76 -2.46 4.64 20.58
N ALA A 77 -2.71 3.57 21.33
CA ALA A 77 -3.21 2.32 20.75
C ALA A 77 -4.55 2.51 19.98
N ALA A 78 -5.40 3.46 20.40
CA ALA A 78 -6.63 3.79 19.70
C ALA A 78 -6.37 4.50 18.36
N ASP A 79 -5.38 5.41 18.31
CA ASP A 79 -4.97 6.06 17.07
C ASP A 79 -4.41 5.03 16.08
N TRP A 80 -3.56 4.12 16.56
CA TRP A 80 -3.03 3.03 15.76
C TRP A 80 -4.12 2.08 15.25
N ASN A 81 -5.12 1.75 16.06
CA ASN A 81 -6.28 0.96 15.60
C ASN A 81 -7.07 1.70 14.52
N THR A 82 -7.21 3.01 14.64
CA THR A 82 -7.88 3.84 13.64
C THR A 82 -7.12 3.82 12.31
N LEU A 83 -5.79 3.87 12.34
CA LEU A 83 -4.96 3.73 11.14
C LEU A 83 -5.01 2.31 10.56
N ALA A 84 -4.96 1.29 11.43
CA ALA A 84 -4.97 -0.12 11.05
C ALA A 84 -6.29 -0.57 10.41
N THR A 85 -7.42 0.03 10.81
CA THR A 85 -8.74 -0.26 10.24
C THR A 85 -9.21 0.76 9.20
N GLY A 86 -8.50 1.89 9.08
CA GLY A 86 -8.86 3.00 8.22
C GLY A 86 -8.53 2.77 6.76
N GLU A 87 -9.55 2.67 5.91
CA GLU A 87 -9.42 2.51 4.46
C GLU A 87 -9.70 3.84 3.74
N VAL A 88 -8.83 4.21 2.80
CA VAL A 88 -8.95 5.45 2.02
C VAL A 88 -9.10 5.11 0.54
N ASN A 89 -10.03 5.76 -0.15
CA ASN A 89 -10.19 5.57 -1.59
C ASN A 89 -8.95 6.10 -2.33
N LEU A 90 -8.36 5.25 -3.16
CA LEU A 90 -7.05 5.52 -3.74
C LEU A 90 -7.09 6.63 -4.79
N LEU A 91 -8.11 6.66 -5.65
CA LEU A 91 -8.30 7.72 -6.64
C LEU A 91 -8.57 9.07 -5.97
N GLY A 92 -9.44 9.09 -4.96
CA GLY A 92 -9.73 10.28 -4.18
C GLY A 92 -8.47 10.82 -3.49
N PHE A 93 -7.67 9.95 -2.88
CA PHE A 93 -6.38 10.32 -2.31
C PHE A 93 -5.44 10.95 -3.33
N LEU A 94 -5.26 10.35 -4.52
CA LEU A 94 -4.39 10.93 -5.57
C LEU A 94 -4.90 12.30 -6.03
N THR A 95 -6.21 12.50 -6.08
CA THR A 95 -6.83 13.79 -6.41
C THR A 95 -6.58 14.84 -5.31
N LYS A 96 -6.63 14.45 -4.03
CA LYS A 96 -6.26 15.36 -2.92
C LYS A 96 -4.75 15.66 -2.91
N LEU A 97 -3.91 14.66 -3.22
CA LEU A 97 -2.46 14.84 -3.31
C LEU A 97 -2.08 15.76 -4.46
N GLN A 98 -2.79 15.66 -5.60
CA GLN A 98 -2.63 16.58 -6.71
C GLN A 98 -2.77 18.04 -6.25
N ALA A 99 -3.81 18.35 -5.48
CA ALA A 99 -4.04 19.68 -4.95
C ALA A 99 -2.94 20.11 -3.95
N GLN A 100 -2.47 19.19 -3.11
CA GLN A 100 -1.39 19.45 -2.14
C GLN A 100 -0.03 19.71 -2.80
N THR A 101 0.22 19.10 -3.96
CA THR A 101 1.48 19.18 -4.71
C THR A 101 1.44 20.18 -5.87
N ASN A 102 0.30 20.83 -6.10
CA ASN A 102 0.07 21.80 -7.18
C ASN A 102 0.41 21.25 -8.58
N VAL A 103 0.02 20.01 -8.87
CA VAL A 103 0.21 19.37 -10.19
C VAL A 103 -1.10 19.30 -10.97
N SER A 104 -1.00 19.05 -12.28
CA SER A 104 -2.14 19.17 -13.21
C SER A 104 -3.00 17.91 -13.33
N SER A 105 -2.54 16.76 -12.84
CA SER A 105 -3.30 15.51 -12.85
C SER A 105 -2.99 14.58 -11.68
N PRO A 106 -3.88 13.61 -11.35
CA PRO A 106 -3.60 12.61 -10.31
C PRO A 106 -2.42 11.71 -10.65
N SER A 107 -2.17 11.45 -11.95
CA SER A 107 -1.01 10.68 -12.41
C SER A 107 0.31 11.41 -12.17
N GLN A 108 0.36 12.73 -12.34
CA GLN A 108 1.55 13.54 -12.03
C GLN A 108 1.86 13.53 -10.53
N ALA A 109 0.83 13.45 -9.67
CA ALA A 109 0.99 13.41 -8.21
C ALA A 109 1.80 12.20 -7.73
N LEU A 110 1.80 11.08 -8.48
CA LEU A 110 2.64 9.91 -8.18
C LEU A 110 4.13 10.25 -8.28
N THR A 111 4.51 11.03 -9.29
CA THR A 111 5.91 11.38 -9.56
C THR A 111 6.37 12.65 -8.85
N ALA A 112 5.44 13.43 -8.30
CA ALA A 112 5.71 14.67 -7.60
C ALA A 112 6.47 14.40 -6.27
N ASN A 113 7.43 15.27 -5.95
CA ASN A 113 8.06 15.26 -4.63
C ASN A 113 7.07 15.84 -3.61
N ALA A 114 6.65 15.04 -2.65
CA ALA A 114 5.73 15.44 -1.58
C ALA A 114 6.37 15.16 -0.21
N THR A 115 6.14 16.05 0.75
CA THR A 115 6.52 15.79 2.14
C THR A 115 5.57 14.77 2.77
N LEU A 116 6.02 14.06 3.81
CA LEU A 116 5.15 13.13 4.53
C LEU A 116 3.92 13.85 5.11
N ALA A 117 4.06 15.10 5.57
CA ALA A 117 2.96 15.93 6.04
C ALA A 117 1.93 16.23 4.95
N GLN A 118 2.36 16.56 3.72
CA GLN A 118 1.47 16.75 2.57
C GLN A 118 0.70 15.48 2.22
N ILE A 119 1.38 14.33 2.28
CA ILE A 119 0.75 13.04 1.96
C ILE A 119 -0.27 12.65 3.04
N THR A 120 0.06 12.79 4.33
CA THR A 120 -0.90 12.55 5.42
C THR A 120 -2.07 13.53 5.40
N ALA A 121 -1.83 14.79 5.00
CA ALA A 121 -2.91 15.76 4.81
C ALA A 121 -3.84 15.34 3.66
N ALA A 122 -3.30 14.88 2.53
CA ALA A 122 -4.10 14.36 1.42
C ALA A 122 -4.94 13.14 1.83
N LEU A 123 -4.36 12.20 2.60
CA LEU A 123 -5.09 11.06 3.19
C LEU A 123 -6.20 11.54 4.13
N GLY A 124 -5.91 12.51 5.00
CA GLY A 124 -6.89 13.06 5.95
C GLY A 124 -8.06 13.76 5.27
N LEU A 125 -7.79 14.55 4.23
CA LEU A 125 -8.81 15.20 3.40
C LEU A 125 -9.68 14.18 2.67
N GLN A 126 -9.10 13.07 2.21
CA GLN A 126 -9.87 12.01 1.58
C GLN A 126 -10.70 11.21 2.59
N ALA A 127 -10.15 10.93 3.78
CA ALA A 127 -10.90 10.32 4.88
C ALA A 127 -12.10 11.18 5.30
N GLN A 128 -11.93 12.50 5.34
CA GLN A 128 -13.01 13.45 5.60
C GLN A 128 -14.07 13.41 4.49
N ALA A 129 -13.66 13.36 3.21
CA ALA A 129 -14.58 13.21 2.08
C ALA A 129 -15.38 11.88 2.11
N GLN A 130 -14.83 10.85 2.77
CA GLN A 130 -15.49 9.57 3.02
C GLN A 130 -16.23 9.51 4.36
N ALA A 131 -16.47 10.66 5.02
CA ALA A 131 -17.13 10.78 6.31
C ALA A 131 -16.46 9.99 7.46
N SER A 132 -15.18 9.64 7.33
CA SER A 132 -14.39 8.95 8.36
C SER A 132 -13.67 9.96 9.26
N THR A 133 -14.42 10.61 10.16
CA THR A 133 -13.93 11.72 10.99
C THR A 133 -12.81 11.31 11.95
N SER A 134 -12.90 10.13 12.56
CA SER A 134 -11.84 9.57 13.44
C SER A 134 -10.51 9.45 12.69
N LEU A 135 -10.53 8.82 11.51
CA LEU A 135 -9.36 8.65 10.67
C LEU A 135 -8.78 10.00 10.22
N SER A 136 -9.64 10.94 9.81
CA SER A 136 -9.18 12.28 9.43
C SER A 136 -8.50 13.03 10.58
N GLY A 137 -9.00 12.88 11.82
CA GLY A 137 -8.41 13.49 13.01
C GLY A 137 -7.05 12.90 13.35
N VAL A 138 -6.91 11.57 13.31
CA VAL A 138 -5.63 10.89 13.56
C VAL A 138 -4.59 11.23 12.49
N LEU A 139 -4.98 11.27 11.22
CA LEU A 139 -4.08 11.65 10.12
C LEU A 139 -3.62 13.13 10.21
N ALA A 140 -4.50 14.02 10.68
CA ALA A 140 -4.14 15.41 10.94
C ALA A 140 -3.14 15.53 12.11
N ALA A 141 -3.38 14.82 13.21
CA ALA A 141 -2.47 14.76 14.35
C ALA A 141 -1.10 14.19 13.95
N LEU A 142 -1.08 13.09 13.20
CA LEU A 142 0.14 12.51 12.66
C LEU A 142 0.88 13.48 11.73
N GLY A 143 0.16 14.16 10.83
CA GLY A 143 0.75 15.16 9.94
C GLY A 143 1.50 16.27 10.69
N SER A 144 0.99 16.69 11.85
CA SER A 144 1.68 17.68 12.70
C SER A 144 3.00 17.16 13.30
N GLN A 145 3.05 15.88 13.71
CA GLN A 145 4.26 15.24 14.24
C GLN A 145 5.30 14.96 13.14
N LEU A 146 4.84 14.78 11.90
CA LEU A 146 5.69 14.56 10.72
C LEU A 146 6.27 15.85 10.13
N GLY A 147 5.83 17.03 10.59
CA GLY A 147 6.33 18.33 10.11
C GLY A 147 7.85 18.49 10.28
N GLY A 148 8.46 17.82 11.27
CA GLY A 148 9.91 17.82 11.50
C GLY A 148 10.72 16.96 10.53
N ALA A 149 10.09 16.04 9.78
CA ALA A 149 10.81 15.13 8.89
C ALA A 149 11.35 15.87 7.63
N GLY A 150 10.65 16.89 7.13
CA GLY A 150 11.13 17.84 6.09
C GLY A 150 11.45 17.28 4.70
N ALA A 151 12.03 16.09 4.58
CA ALA A 151 12.44 15.49 3.32
C ALA A 151 11.25 14.89 2.56
N THR A 152 11.41 14.86 1.24
CA THR A 152 10.35 14.49 0.31
C THR A 152 10.46 13.05 -0.16
N VAL A 153 9.31 12.43 -0.40
CA VAL A 153 9.17 11.13 -1.07
C VAL A 153 8.29 11.28 -2.31
N ARG A 154 8.25 10.24 -3.14
CA ARG A 154 7.36 10.17 -4.30
C ARG A 154 6.44 8.97 -4.11
N VAL A 155 5.13 9.20 -4.11
CA VAL A 155 4.15 8.13 -3.90
C VAL A 155 4.26 7.06 -4.98
N GLY A 156 4.64 7.45 -6.19
CA GLY A 156 4.87 6.56 -7.33
C GLY A 156 6.05 5.60 -7.17
N ASP A 157 6.88 5.76 -6.14
CA ASP A 157 7.92 4.78 -5.80
C ASP A 157 7.44 3.71 -4.81
N LEU A 158 6.34 4.00 -4.11
CA LEU A 158 5.60 3.02 -3.32
C LEU A 158 4.50 2.36 -4.15
N LEU A 159 3.67 3.14 -4.84
CA LEU A 159 2.53 2.67 -5.62
C LEU A 159 2.82 2.79 -7.11
N LYS A 160 3.04 1.64 -7.76
CA LYS A 160 3.21 1.53 -9.21
C LYS A 160 1.85 1.30 -9.86
N LEU A 161 1.54 2.11 -10.87
CA LEU A 161 0.30 2.06 -11.62
C LEU A 161 0.61 1.79 -13.08
N THR A 162 0.06 0.71 -13.63
CA THR A 162 0.20 0.37 -15.05
C THR A 162 -1.09 0.61 -15.84
N ALA A 163 -2.18 0.96 -15.17
CA ALA A 163 -3.48 1.28 -15.76
C ALA A 163 -3.84 2.77 -15.55
N ASP A 164 -4.88 3.24 -16.23
CA ASP A 164 -5.45 4.57 -15.99
C ASP A 164 -5.89 4.71 -14.52
N VAL A 165 -5.64 5.86 -13.92
CA VAL A 165 -5.99 6.17 -12.53
C VAL A 165 -7.49 6.05 -12.27
N GLY A 166 -8.34 6.20 -13.29
CA GLY A 166 -9.78 5.99 -13.15
C GLY A 166 -10.15 4.55 -12.81
N SER A 167 -9.32 3.56 -13.15
CA SER A 167 -9.54 2.15 -12.76
C SER A 167 -9.48 1.92 -11.24
N LEU A 168 -8.96 2.90 -10.48
CA LEU A 168 -8.82 2.88 -9.03
C LEU A 168 -10.07 3.37 -8.29
N ALA A 169 -11.13 3.76 -8.99
CA ALA A 169 -12.34 4.32 -8.39
C ALA A 169 -12.92 3.43 -7.28
N ASN A 170 -12.83 2.11 -7.43
CA ASN A 170 -13.33 1.11 -6.45
C ASN A 170 -12.20 0.45 -5.64
N THR A 171 -11.01 1.03 -5.63
CA THR A 171 -9.86 0.52 -4.87
C THR A 171 -9.65 1.37 -3.63
N THR A 172 -9.51 0.72 -2.48
CA THR A 172 -9.06 1.37 -1.25
C THR A 172 -7.62 1.00 -0.93
N ILE A 173 -6.98 1.80 -0.09
CA ILE A 173 -5.72 1.45 0.54
C ILE A 173 -5.84 1.69 2.03
N ASN A 174 -5.30 0.76 2.81
CA ASN A 174 -5.23 0.88 4.24
C ASN A 174 -4.26 2.01 4.64
N SER A 175 -4.64 2.81 5.62
CA SER A 175 -3.87 3.98 6.04
C SER A 175 -2.56 3.60 6.74
N LEU A 176 -2.55 2.50 7.50
CA LEU A 176 -1.33 1.97 8.12
C LEU A 176 -0.39 1.37 7.06
N ASP A 177 -0.91 0.62 6.09
CA ASP A 177 -0.09 0.09 4.99
C ASP A 177 0.52 1.22 4.15
N MET A 178 -0.25 2.28 3.88
CA MET A 178 0.26 3.47 3.21
C MET A 178 1.34 4.17 4.04
N LEU A 179 1.08 4.41 5.33
CA LEU A 179 2.03 5.06 6.23
C LEU A 179 3.33 4.28 6.35
N THR A 180 3.27 2.99 6.64
CA THR A 180 4.46 2.15 6.81
C THR A 180 5.30 2.08 5.54
N GLY A 181 4.67 1.92 4.37
CA GLY A 181 5.37 1.98 3.07
C GLY A 181 6.05 3.34 2.83
N LEU A 182 5.39 4.45 3.17
CA LEU A 182 5.97 5.79 3.04
C LEU A 182 7.13 6.02 4.00
N VAL A 183 7.02 5.57 5.25
CA VAL A 183 8.12 5.61 6.23
C VAL A 183 9.32 4.82 5.71
N GLN A 184 9.10 3.66 5.12
CA GLN A 184 10.19 2.85 4.56
C GLN A 184 10.88 3.56 3.39
N LEU A 185 10.10 4.15 2.48
CA LEU A 185 10.63 4.91 1.35
C LEU A 185 11.41 6.15 1.83
N TYR A 186 10.89 6.84 2.84
CA TYR A 186 11.57 7.97 3.48
C TYR A 186 12.90 7.54 4.10
N ASN A 187 12.91 6.47 4.89
CA ASN A 187 14.14 5.95 5.52
C ASN A 187 15.20 5.61 4.48
N ARG A 188 14.79 4.93 3.39
CA ARG A 188 15.70 4.54 2.32
C ARG A 188 16.39 5.74 1.66
N ARG A 189 15.69 6.87 1.53
CA ARG A 189 16.18 8.08 0.87
C ARG A 189 16.97 9.00 1.78
N ASN A 190 16.56 9.12 3.04
CA ASN A 190 16.96 10.24 3.89
C ASN A 190 17.80 9.82 5.11
N VAL A 191 17.88 8.52 5.43
CA VAL A 191 18.66 8.06 6.59
C VAL A 191 20.05 7.60 6.17
N LEU A 192 21.05 8.08 6.93
CA LEU A 192 22.47 7.76 6.81
C LEU A 192 22.74 6.26 6.99
N THR A 193 24.00 5.87 6.76
CA THR A 193 24.46 4.49 6.89
C THR A 193 24.30 3.91 8.29
N THR A 194 23.99 4.68 9.33
CA THR A 194 23.72 4.14 10.67
C THR A 194 22.50 4.81 11.30
N PRO A 195 21.44 4.05 11.67
CA PRO A 195 20.26 4.60 12.32
C PRO A 195 20.54 4.96 13.79
N THR A 196 19.80 5.94 14.32
CA THR A 196 19.81 6.26 15.75
C THR A 196 19.02 5.20 16.54
N PRO A 197 19.52 4.74 17.70
CA PRO A 197 18.77 3.79 18.51
C PRO A 197 17.50 4.39 19.08
N VAL A 198 16.49 3.54 19.25
CA VAL A 198 15.33 3.85 20.07
C VAL A 198 15.27 2.91 21.26
N GLY A 199 15.17 3.48 22.46
CA GLY A 199 15.09 2.74 23.72
C GLY A 199 13.66 2.29 24.03
N ILE A 200 13.51 1.03 24.41
CA ILE A 200 12.24 0.42 24.80
C ILE A 200 12.45 -0.30 26.15
N SER A 201 11.57 -0.09 27.11
CA SER A 201 11.65 -0.78 28.40
C SER A 201 11.13 -2.22 28.29
N GLY A 202 11.67 -3.15 29.07
CA GLY A 202 11.15 -4.53 29.11
C GLY A 202 9.69 -4.61 29.58
N GLY A 203 9.24 -3.65 30.41
CA GLY A 203 7.84 -3.52 30.80
C GLY A 203 6.90 -3.22 29.64
N ALA A 204 7.32 -2.33 28.73
CA ALA A 204 6.56 -2.01 27.53
C ALA A 204 6.44 -3.19 26.55
N LEU A 205 7.38 -4.13 26.60
CA LEU A 205 7.38 -5.36 25.80
C LEU A 205 6.58 -6.51 26.44
N GLY A 206 6.08 -6.33 27.68
CA GLY A 206 5.49 -7.44 28.45
C GLY A 206 6.52 -8.49 28.88
N MET A 207 7.81 -8.14 28.91
CA MET A 207 8.93 -9.05 29.18
C MET A 207 9.62 -8.74 30.53
N LEU A 208 8.85 -8.24 31.51
CA LEU A 208 9.34 -8.06 32.88
C LEU A 208 9.88 -9.39 33.42
N GLY A 209 11.12 -9.38 33.90
CA GLY A 209 11.81 -10.58 34.37
C GLY A 209 12.73 -11.26 33.34
N VAL A 210 12.69 -10.84 32.07
CA VAL A 210 13.61 -11.32 31.02
C VAL A 210 14.51 -10.19 30.51
N ILE A 211 13.94 -9.03 30.21
CA ILE A 211 14.65 -7.88 29.66
C ILE A 211 14.43 -6.67 30.57
N ASN A 212 15.51 -5.96 30.92
CA ASN A 212 15.45 -4.65 31.58
C ASN A 212 15.14 -3.55 30.56
N SER A 213 15.95 -3.49 29.50
CA SER A 213 15.83 -2.53 28.41
C SER A 213 16.30 -3.10 27.06
N LEU A 214 15.80 -2.52 25.98
CA LEU A 214 16.12 -2.87 24.60
C LEU A 214 16.49 -1.61 23.83
N GLN A 215 17.62 -1.62 23.12
CA GLN A 215 17.91 -0.63 22.08
C GLN A 215 17.63 -1.22 20.71
N LEU A 216 16.70 -0.61 19.99
CA LEU A 216 16.29 -0.98 18.64
C LEU A 216 16.99 -0.07 17.61
N TYR A 217 17.70 -0.68 16.67
CA TYR A 217 18.25 -0.02 15.50
C TYR A 217 17.63 -0.68 14.26
N THR A 218 17.00 0.10 13.40
CA THR A 218 16.34 -0.42 12.19
C THR A 218 16.74 0.38 10.97
N GLN A 219 17.06 -0.31 9.89
CA GLN A 219 17.35 0.30 8.60
C GLN A 219 16.60 -0.42 7.49
N VAL A 220 15.98 0.35 6.60
CA VAL A 220 15.38 -0.17 5.37
C VAL A 220 16.46 -0.33 4.31
N ILE A 221 16.62 -1.54 3.79
CA ILE A 221 17.49 -1.85 2.65
C ILE A 221 16.75 -1.55 1.35
N GLU A 222 15.50 -2.00 1.25
CA GLU A 222 14.62 -1.81 0.10
C GLU A 222 13.20 -1.59 0.62
N PRO A 223 12.48 -0.54 0.19
CA PRO A 223 11.10 -0.30 0.61
C PRO A 223 10.13 -1.26 -0.08
N ALA A 224 8.93 -1.42 0.47
CA ALA A 224 7.87 -2.17 -0.20
C ALA A 224 7.42 -1.48 -1.51
N VAL A 225 6.90 -2.28 -2.44
CA VAL A 225 6.26 -1.80 -3.67
C VAL A 225 4.86 -2.40 -3.78
N TYR A 226 3.87 -1.52 -3.89
CA TYR A 226 2.48 -1.81 -4.16
C TYR A 226 2.21 -1.64 -5.66
N ILE A 227 1.34 -2.47 -6.21
CA ILE A 227 1.12 -2.53 -7.64
C ILE A 227 -0.37 -2.55 -7.95
N CYS A 228 -0.77 -1.78 -8.94
CA CYS A 228 -2.10 -1.82 -9.54
C CYS A 228 -1.91 -2.05 -11.03
N GLY A 229 -2.18 -3.27 -11.50
CA GLY A 229 -1.88 -3.65 -12.87
C GLY A 229 -2.37 -5.03 -13.29
N PRO A 230 -2.15 -5.40 -14.57
CA PRO A 230 -2.66 -6.64 -15.16
C PRO A 230 -1.91 -7.87 -14.65
N THR A 231 -2.34 -9.05 -15.08
CA THR A 231 -1.60 -10.29 -14.80
C THR A 231 -0.16 -10.21 -15.30
N GLY A 232 0.77 -10.81 -14.53
CA GLY A 232 2.21 -10.75 -14.75
C GLY A 232 2.92 -9.65 -13.96
N THR A 233 2.21 -8.69 -13.36
CA THR A 233 2.86 -7.67 -12.53
C THR A 233 3.38 -8.23 -11.21
N GLN A 234 4.53 -7.71 -10.78
CA GLN A 234 5.21 -8.14 -9.56
C GLN A 234 5.15 -7.08 -8.47
N PHE A 235 5.16 -7.53 -7.21
CA PHE A 235 5.26 -6.70 -6.02
C PHE A 235 6.25 -7.33 -5.04
N HIS A 236 6.73 -6.55 -4.08
CA HIS A 236 7.57 -7.07 -3.01
C HIS A 236 7.38 -6.29 -1.72
N THR A 237 7.66 -6.95 -0.58
CA THR A 237 7.72 -6.29 0.72
C THR A 237 9.03 -5.52 0.88
N ALA A 238 9.16 -4.85 2.01
CA ALA A 238 10.43 -4.30 2.43
C ALA A 238 11.47 -5.39 2.72
N ALA A 239 12.74 -5.05 2.48
CA ALA A 239 13.89 -5.73 3.08
C ALA A 239 14.47 -4.82 4.18
N VAL A 240 14.69 -5.36 5.36
CA VAL A 240 15.04 -4.58 6.55
C VAL A 240 16.13 -5.27 7.37
N ARG A 241 16.99 -4.46 7.97
CA ARG A 241 17.97 -4.92 8.96
C ARG A 241 17.63 -4.35 10.32
N VAL A 242 17.60 -5.23 11.30
CA VAL A 242 17.27 -4.92 12.69
C VAL A 242 18.44 -5.35 13.55
N LYS A 243 18.95 -4.44 14.38
CA LYS A 243 19.91 -4.73 15.43
C LYS A 243 19.25 -4.43 16.77
N LEU A 244 19.26 -5.42 17.64
CA LEU A 244 18.73 -5.36 19.00
C LEU A 244 19.91 -5.48 19.97
N LYS A 245 20.07 -4.51 20.85
CA LYS A 245 20.93 -4.66 22.04
C LYS A 245 20.05 -4.86 23.25
N LEU A 246 20.08 -6.06 23.80
CA LEU A 246 19.25 -6.44 24.94
C LEU A 246 20.07 -6.36 26.22
N ASP A 247 19.53 -5.63 27.19
CA ASP A 247 19.93 -5.69 28.58
C ASP A 247 18.99 -6.68 29.28
N LEU A 248 19.52 -7.85 29.62
CA LEU A 248 18.77 -8.96 30.18
C LEU A 248 18.74 -8.86 31.70
N VAL A 249 17.63 -9.31 32.30
CA VAL A 249 17.65 -9.68 33.72
C VAL A 249 18.68 -10.80 33.87
N THR A 250 19.64 -10.63 34.78
CA THR A 250 20.82 -11.51 34.86
C THR A 250 20.40 -12.97 35.03
N LEU A 251 20.71 -13.78 34.02
CA LEU A 251 20.49 -15.22 34.05
C LEU A 251 21.67 -15.87 34.78
N ALA A 252 21.37 -16.68 35.79
CA ALA A 252 22.35 -17.44 36.57
C ALA A 252 22.10 -18.95 36.41
N PRO A 253 22.50 -19.55 35.27
CA PRO A 253 22.22 -20.96 35.02
C PRO A 253 22.99 -21.88 35.97
N ALA A 254 22.42 -23.05 36.26
CA ALA A 254 23.02 -24.02 37.17
C ALA A 254 24.36 -24.55 36.63
N THR A 255 25.44 -24.33 37.38
CA THR A 255 26.81 -24.70 37.04
C THR A 255 27.26 -26.00 37.71
N GLY A 256 26.35 -26.83 38.23
CA GLY A 256 26.67 -28.01 39.07
C GLY A 256 27.75 -28.92 38.46
N VAL A 257 27.70 -29.18 37.15
CA VAL A 257 28.71 -29.99 36.45
C VAL A 257 30.08 -29.28 36.37
N LEU A 258 30.13 -27.95 36.27
CA LEU A 258 31.39 -27.21 36.36
C LEU A 258 31.93 -27.13 37.78
N THR A 259 31.04 -27.10 38.79
CA THR A 259 31.48 -26.98 40.19
C THR A 259 32.33 -28.15 40.66
N THR A 260 32.09 -29.34 40.11
CA THR A 260 32.89 -30.55 40.39
C THR A 260 34.24 -30.56 39.69
N LEU A 261 34.40 -29.79 38.61
CA LEU A 261 35.62 -29.73 37.79
C LEU A 261 36.52 -28.54 38.13
N LEU A 262 35.94 -27.36 38.39
CA LEU A 262 36.64 -26.08 38.54
C LEU A 262 36.41 -25.42 39.90
N GLY A 263 35.77 -26.12 40.85
CA GLY A 263 35.35 -25.55 42.14
C GLY A 263 34.17 -24.59 41.97
N ASN A 264 33.83 -23.82 43.01
CA ASN A 264 32.69 -22.89 43.01
C ASN A 264 32.71 -21.98 41.77
N THR A 265 31.86 -22.29 40.79
CA THR A 265 31.78 -21.64 39.49
C THR A 265 30.41 -21.00 39.35
N GLN A 266 30.35 -19.75 38.91
CA GLN A 266 29.11 -19.03 38.65
C GLN A 266 29.16 -18.43 37.25
N ILE A 267 28.07 -18.57 36.51
CA ILE A 267 27.90 -17.92 35.20
C ILE A 267 26.80 -16.87 35.38
N ALA A 268 27.04 -15.67 34.88
CA ALA A 268 26.06 -14.59 34.84
C ALA A 268 25.95 -14.09 33.40
N ILE A 269 24.75 -14.14 32.82
CA ILE A 269 24.47 -13.63 31.47
C ILE A 269 23.55 -12.43 31.63
N GLY A 270 23.99 -11.25 31.20
CA GLY A 270 23.28 -9.98 31.44
C GLY A 270 23.01 -9.18 30.17
N GLN A 271 23.58 -9.55 29.03
CA GLN A 271 23.37 -8.81 27.80
C GLN A 271 23.41 -9.72 26.58
N LEU A 272 22.73 -9.32 25.50
CA LEU A 272 22.72 -10.06 24.26
C LEU A 272 22.50 -9.10 23.08
N ASP A 273 23.39 -9.17 22.10
CA ASP A 273 23.22 -8.46 20.83
C ASP A 273 22.68 -9.43 19.77
N VAL A 274 21.53 -9.10 19.19
CA VAL A 274 20.86 -9.88 18.14
C VAL A 274 20.78 -9.03 16.88
N TYR A 275 21.28 -9.56 15.77
CA TYR A 275 21.19 -8.94 14.45
C TYR A 275 20.28 -9.79 13.60
N VAL A 276 19.34 -9.16 12.92
CA VAL A 276 18.38 -9.83 12.03
C VAL A 276 18.41 -9.13 10.68
N GLU A 277 18.65 -9.89 9.63
CA GLU A 277 18.55 -9.45 8.25
C GLU A 277 17.36 -10.13 7.59
N ILE A 278 16.40 -9.33 7.14
CA ILE A 278 15.15 -9.81 6.56
C ILE A 278 15.17 -9.50 5.06
N ALA A 279 15.13 -10.57 4.27
CA ALA A 279 14.99 -10.48 2.82
C ALA A 279 13.54 -10.13 2.44
N ARG A 280 13.38 -9.48 1.28
CA ARG A 280 12.05 -9.18 0.74
C ARG A 280 11.29 -10.47 0.43
N GLY A 281 10.00 -10.48 0.71
CA GLY A 281 9.05 -11.40 0.10
C GLY A 281 8.61 -10.83 -1.24
N GLU A 282 8.44 -11.69 -2.24
CA GLU A 282 8.04 -11.29 -3.58
C GLU A 282 6.70 -11.94 -3.94
N GLY A 283 5.97 -11.33 -4.86
CA GLY A 283 4.81 -11.99 -5.44
C GLY A 283 4.48 -11.49 -6.84
N THR A 284 3.76 -12.33 -7.57
CA THR A 284 3.31 -12.06 -8.94
C THR A 284 1.80 -12.28 -9.04
N LEU A 285 1.11 -11.37 -9.70
CA LEU A 285 -0.31 -11.52 -10.03
C LEU A 285 -0.46 -12.52 -11.17
N THR A 286 -1.09 -13.68 -10.94
CA THR A 286 -1.20 -14.75 -11.94
C THR A 286 -2.55 -14.79 -12.65
N ALA A 287 -3.63 -14.48 -11.95
CA ALA A 287 -4.98 -14.42 -12.53
C ALA A 287 -5.88 -13.39 -11.87
N VAL A 288 -6.77 -12.79 -12.64
CA VAL A 288 -7.86 -11.90 -12.17
C VAL A 288 -9.14 -12.33 -12.85
N ASP A 289 -10.12 -12.75 -12.06
CA ASP A 289 -11.49 -12.99 -12.49
C ASP A 289 -12.41 -11.96 -11.83
N ALA A 290 -12.79 -10.95 -12.61
CA ALA A 290 -13.66 -9.89 -12.12
C ALA A 290 -15.12 -10.33 -11.94
N VAL A 291 -15.56 -11.39 -12.63
CA VAL A 291 -16.93 -11.90 -12.53
C VAL A 291 -17.08 -12.70 -11.24
N ALA A 292 -16.15 -13.61 -10.97
CA ALA A 292 -16.09 -14.37 -9.72
C ALA A 292 -15.54 -13.57 -8.54
N LYS A 293 -15.06 -12.33 -8.78
CA LYS A 293 -14.32 -11.51 -7.80
C LYS A 293 -13.18 -12.29 -7.14
N ALA A 294 -12.37 -12.93 -7.97
CA ALA A 294 -11.25 -13.76 -7.54
C ALA A 294 -9.92 -13.24 -8.10
N VAL A 295 -8.89 -13.22 -7.26
CA VAL A 295 -7.53 -12.81 -7.62
C VAL A 295 -6.57 -13.90 -7.13
N THR A 296 -5.73 -14.41 -8.02
CA THR A 296 -4.71 -15.41 -7.72
C THR A 296 -3.33 -14.79 -7.79
N LEU A 297 -2.54 -15.04 -6.75
CA LEU A 297 -1.17 -14.55 -6.59
C LEU A 297 -0.24 -15.74 -6.39
N GLN A 298 0.95 -15.66 -6.97
CA GLN A 298 2.08 -16.50 -6.60
C GLN A 298 2.93 -15.70 -5.62
N ALA A 299 3.06 -16.13 -4.36
CA ALA A 299 3.82 -15.43 -3.34
C ALA A 299 5.01 -16.29 -2.87
N LEU A 300 6.18 -15.68 -2.80
CA LEU A 300 7.40 -16.24 -2.24
C LEU A 300 7.73 -15.49 -0.93
N PRO A 301 7.55 -16.13 0.24
CA PRO A 301 7.87 -15.49 1.51
C PRO A 301 9.36 -15.13 1.61
N GLY A 302 9.65 -13.99 2.26
CA GLY A 302 11.01 -13.59 2.58
C GLY A 302 11.62 -14.48 3.67
N VAL A 303 12.95 -14.63 3.64
CA VAL A 303 13.70 -15.31 4.71
C VAL A 303 14.34 -14.30 5.64
N ALA A 304 14.58 -14.72 6.88
CA ALA A 304 15.32 -13.95 7.87
C ALA A 304 16.57 -14.73 8.30
N ASP A 305 17.71 -14.06 8.29
CA ASP A 305 18.95 -14.55 8.86
C ASP A 305 19.18 -13.88 10.22
N VAL A 306 19.63 -14.65 11.21
CA VAL A 306 19.83 -14.19 12.58
C VAL A 306 21.28 -14.42 12.98
N TYR A 307 21.88 -13.43 13.64
CA TYR A 307 23.26 -13.47 14.10
C TYR A 307 23.35 -13.03 15.57
N LEU A 308 24.20 -13.69 16.34
CA LEU A 308 24.54 -13.39 17.74
C LEU A 308 26.04 -13.11 17.84
N GLY A 309 26.40 -12.02 18.51
CA GLY A 309 27.79 -11.60 18.68
C GLY A 309 27.96 -10.13 18.40
N LYS A 310 28.99 -9.76 17.61
CA LYS A 310 29.27 -8.37 17.26
C LYS A 310 29.54 -8.24 15.76
N ILE A 311 28.79 -7.36 15.10
CA ILE A 311 29.03 -6.95 13.71
C ILE A 311 29.28 -5.44 13.74
N SER A 312 30.30 -4.97 13.00
CA SER A 312 30.56 -3.53 12.88
C SER A 312 29.37 -2.83 12.21
N ASP A 313 28.99 -1.65 12.69
CA ASP A 313 27.83 -0.91 12.18
C ASP A 313 28.02 -0.49 10.71
N ASP A 314 29.24 -0.16 10.30
CA ASP A 314 29.60 0.14 8.91
C ASP A 314 29.44 -1.06 7.97
N VAL A 315 29.50 -2.28 8.50
CA VAL A 315 29.29 -3.51 7.74
C VAL A 315 27.81 -3.89 7.77
N PHE A 316 27.20 -3.89 8.96
CA PHE A 316 25.82 -4.32 9.16
C PHE A 316 24.83 -3.41 8.45
N PHE A 317 25.03 -2.09 8.46
CA PHE A 317 24.09 -1.15 7.84
C PHE A 317 24.53 -0.68 6.44
N ASN A 318 25.48 -1.40 5.83
CA ASN A 318 25.83 -1.21 4.43
C ASN A 318 24.83 -1.96 3.53
N ARG A 319 23.93 -1.20 2.91
CA ARG A 319 22.87 -1.70 2.01
C ARG A 319 23.38 -2.41 0.74
N SER A 320 24.65 -2.22 0.37
CA SER A 320 25.24 -2.82 -0.85
C SER A 320 26.01 -4.10 -0.58
N ARG A 321 26.17 -4.49 0.69
CA ARG A 321 26.97 -5.65 1.10
C ARG A 321 26.07 -6.72 1.71
N THR A 322 26.27 -7.97 1.29
CA THR A 322 25.71 -9.16 1.95
C THR A 322 26.56 -9.55 3.15
N ILE A 323 25.93 -9.90 4.28
CA ILE A 323 26.65 -10.29 5.49
C ILE A 323 27.26 -11.69 5.32
N ASN A 324 28.58 -11.80 5.50
CA ASN A 324 29.25 -13.08 5.58
C ASN A 324 29.57 -13.42 7.04
N PRO A 325 28.85 -14.37 7.67
CA PRO A 325 29.07 -14.69 9.08
C PRO A 325 30.46 -15.22 9.37
N ALA A 326 31.22 -15.71 8.38
CA ALA A 326 32.59 -16.18 8.60
C ALA A 326 33.59 -15.04 8.86
N THR A 327 33.41 -13.89 8.19
CA THR A 327 34.33 -12.75 8.21
C THR A 327 33.80 -11.54 8.97
N ASP A 328 32.48 -11.34 8.96
CA ASP A 328 31.85 -10.09 9.41
C ASP A 328 31.33 -10.19 10.85
N LEU A 329 31.15 -11.41 11.36
CA LEU A 329 30.65 -11.68 12.70
C LEU A 329 31.81 -12.03 13.64
N ASP A 330 32.06 -11.16 14.61
CA ASP A 330 32.97 -11.39 15.72
C ASP A 330 32.20 -11.79 16.99
N TYR A 331 32.92 -12.19 18.03
CA TYR A 331 32.32 -12.53 19.31
C TYR A 331 31.85 -11.27 20.04
N GLY A 332 30.65 -11.36 20.62
CA GLY A 332 30.07 -10.33 21.47
C GLY A 332 30.03 -10.79 22.93
N LYS A 333 30.38 -9.91 23.86
CA LYS A 333 30.28 -10.17 25.31
C LYS A 333 28.81 -10.34 25.69
N ILE A 334 28.50 -11.43 26.40
CA ILE A 334 27.14 -11.71 26.91
C ILE A 334 27.05 -11.68 28.44
N GLY A 335 28.20 -11.80 29.11
CA GLY A 335 28.22 -11.98 30.54
C GLY A 335 29.61 -12.34 31.02
N THR A 336 29.64 -12.98 32.18
CA THR A 336 30.87 -13.28 32.91
C THR A 336 30.81 -14.67 33.53
N ILE A 337 31.97 -15.31 33.63
CA ILE A 337 32.16 -16.53 34.40
C ILE A 337 33.11 -16.24 35.57
N ALA A 338 32.70 -16.62 36.77
CA ALA A 338 33.54 -16.59 37.96
C ALA A 338 33.87 -18.02 38.37
N ALA A 339 35.14 -18.31 38.62
CA ALA A 339 35.59 -19.60 39.12
C ALA A 339 36.56 -19.39 40.30
N ALA A 340 36.56 -20.34 41.23
CA ALA A 340 37.41 -20.29 42.42
C ALA A 340 38.90 -20.16 42.02
N GLY A 341 39.54 -19.07 42.41
CA GLY A 341 40.98 -18.82 42.17
C GLY A 341 41.34 -18.19 40.82
N ILE A 342 40.39 -18.02 39.87
CA ILE A 342 40.66 -17.46 38.53
C ILE A 342 40.06 -16.05 38.35
N GLY A 343 39.17 -15.63 39.26
CA GLY A 343 38.51 -14.33 39.19
C GLY A 343 37.36 -14.32 38.18
N LEU A 344 36.93 -13.11 37.79
CA LEU A 344 35.79 -12.88 36.92
C LEU A 344 36.28 -12.67 35.48
N LEU A 345 35.89 -13.56 34.58
CA LEU A 345 36.31 -13.57 33.19
C LEU A 345 35.14 -13.26 32.27
N ASP A 346 35.41 -12.60 31.15
CA ASP A 346 34.39 -12.27 30.17
C ASP A 346 33.99 -13.50 29.36
N LEU A 347 32.67 -13.68 29.20
CA LEU A 347 32.08 -14.72 28.37
C LEU A 347 31.55 -14.06 27.09
N GLU A 348 32.05 -14.53 25.95
CA GLU A 348 31.67 -14.02 24.64
C GLU A 348 31.07 -15.11 23.76
N ILE A 349 30.08 -14.74 22.95
CA ILE A 349 29.36 -15.63 22.03
C ILE A 349 29.49 -15.17 20.58
N ARG A 350 29.52 -16.15 19.68
CA ARG A 350 29.31 -15.97 18.26
C ARG A 350 28.38 -17.08 17.76
N SER A 351 27.31 -16.72 17.07
CA SER A 351 26.43 -17.71 16.43
C SER A 351 25.67 -17.10 15.26
N TRP A 352 25.18 -17.95 14.35
CA TRP A 352 24.36 -17.53 13.22
C TRP A 352 23.42 -18.65 12.78
N ALA A 353 22.28 -18.25 12.21
CA ALA A 353 21.31 -19.14 11.58
C ALA A 353 20.77 -18.48 10.33
N ARG A 354 20.59 -19.27 9.27
CA ARG A 354 19.99 -18.81 8.02
C ARG A 354 18.58 -19.31 7.88
N GLY A 355 17.70 -18.41 7.44
CA GLY A 355 16.35 -18.79 7.03
C GLY A 355 16.40 -19.50 5.68
N GLN A 356 15.55 -20.50 5.49
CA GLN A 356 15.32 -21.10 4.17
C GLN A 356 13.89 -20.82 3.70
N ALA A 357 13.75 -20.41 2.44
CA ALA A 357 12.45 -20.25 1.79
C ALA A 357 12.16 -21.52 0.99
N PRO A 358 11.14 -22.32 1.39
CA PRO A 358 10.57 -23.31 0.52
C PRO A 358 9.71 -22.57 -0.53
N SER A 359 9.82 -23.06 -1.76
CA SER A 359 9.04 -22.76 -2.97
C SER A 359 7.86 -21.78 -2.87
N ALA A 360 7.71 -20.95 -3.91
CA ALA A 360 6.58 -20.06 -4.03
C ALA A 360 5.23 -20.79 -3.87
N ALA A 361 4.30 -20.19 -3.13
CA ALA A 361 2.96 -20.72 -2.91
C ALA A 361 1.92 -19.92 -3.71
N SER A 362 0.96 -20.64 -4.30
CA SER A 362 -0.18 -20.03 -4.98
C SER A 362 -1.31 -19.76 -3.99
N VAL A 363 -1.84 -18.53 -3.99
CA VAL A 363 -2.92 -18.09 -3.10
C VAL A 363 -4.01 -17.42 -3.92
N THR A 364 -5.24 -17.89 -3.76
CA THR A 364 -6.43 -17.27 -4.35
C THR A 364 -7.25 -16.58 -3.26
N MET A 365 -7.60 -15.32 -3.49
CA MET A 365 -8.50 -14.51 -2.67
C MET A 365 -9.78 -14.24 -3.45
N SER A 366 -10.92 -14.53 -2.85
CA SER A 366 -12.23 -14.43 -3.50
C SER A 366 -13.26 -13.77 -2.60
N GLY A 367 -14.14 -12.95 -3.18
CA GLY A 367 -15.25 -12.32 -2.47
C GLY A 367 -15.14 -10.80 -2.44
N THR A 368 -15.37 -10.20 -1.27
CA THR A 368 -15.27 -8.74 -1.11
C THR A 368 -13.85 -8.33 -0.75
N PHE A 369 -13.28 -7.44 -1.55
CA PHE A 369 -12.01 -6.77 -1.24
C PHE A 369 -12.26 -5.53 -0.39
N PRO A 370 -11.29 -5.11 0.45
CA PRO A 370 -9.93 -5.64 0.59
C PRO A 370 -9.78 -6.95 1.40
N GLN A 371 -9.02 -7.94 0.88
CA GLN A 371 -8.72 -9.22 1.56
C GLN A 371 -7.22 -9.41 1.79
N THR A 372 -6.84 -9.96 2.95
CA THR A 372 -5.44 -10.23 3.31
C THR A 372 -5.20 -11.71 3.54
N LYS A 373 -4.02 -12.18 3.12
CA LYS A 373 -3.51 -13.51 3.41
C LYS A 373 -2.05 -13.44 3.80
N THR A 374 -1.70 -14.18 4.85
CA THR A 374 -0.31 -14.44 5.23
C THR A 374 0.13 -15.74 4.60
N VAL A 375 1.25 -15.71 3.90
CA VAL A 375 1.89 -16.87 3.29
C VAL A 375 3.18 -17.13 4.03
N SER A 376 3.36 -18.34 4.54
CA SER A 376 4.49 -18.70 5.39
C SER A 376 5.31 -19.82 4.77
N THR A 377 6.62 -19.81 5.04
CA THR A 377 7.56 -20.86 4.64
C THR A 377 7.28 -22.18 5.36
N SER A 378 7.17 -22.14 6.69
CA SER A 378 6.79 -23.29 7.52
C SER A 378 6.33 -22.83 8.90
N ALA A 379 5.53 -23.66 9.58
CA ALA A 379 5.17 -23.42 10.99
C ALA A 379 6.37 -23.58 11.96
N ALA A 380 7.41 -24.31 11.55
CA ALA A 380 8.61 -24.57 12.36
C ALA A 380 9.77 -23.59 12.09
N PHE A 381 9.53 -22.50 11.36
CA PHE A 381 10.58 -21.60 10.89
C PHE A 381 11.42 -21.03 12.04
N VAL A 382 10.77 -20.50 13.09
CA VAL A 382 11.48 -19.93 14.25
C VAL A 382 12.23 -21.01 15.03
N THR A 383 11.62 -22.18 15.24
CA THR A 383 12.27 -23.31 15.91
C THR A 383 13.54 -23.74 15.16
N ASN A 384 13.49 -23.80 13.83
CA ASN A 384 14.64 -24.14 13.00
C ASN A 384 15.74 -23.07 13.08
N LEU A 385 15.38 -21.78 13.13
CA LEU A 385 16.34 -20.70 13.37
C LEU A 385 17.02 -20.83 14.73
N VAL A 386 16.26 -21.08 15.81
CA VAL A 386 16.82 -21.27 17.16
C VAL A 386 17.75 -22.49 17.19
N ASN A 387 17.36 -23.60 16.57
CA ASN A 387 18.20 -24.79 16.47
C ASN A 387 19.50 -24.51 15.66
N GLY A 388 19.38 -23.73 14.59
CA GLY A 388 20.53 -23.23 13.83
C GLY A 388 21.49 -22.40 14.69
N LEU A 389 20.95 -21.50 15.52
CA LEU A 389 21.75 -20.70 16.44
C LEU A 389 22.42 -21.57 17.49
N VAL A 390 21.72 -22.52 18.10
CA VAL A 390 22.29 -23.41 19.12
C VAL A 390 23.41 -24.28 18.53
N SER A 391 23.17 -24.87 17.35
CA SER A 391 24.16 -25.73 16.68
C SER A 391 25.43 -24.96 16.28
N ASN A 392 25.28 -23.79 15.67
CA ASN A 392 26.40 -22.93 15.23
C ASN A 392 27.03 -22.08 16.33
N THR A 393 26.58 -22.22 17.58
CA THR A 393 27.14 -21.44 18.70
C THR A 393 28.61 -21.78 18.94
N SER A 394 29.44 -20.76 18.98
CA SER A 394 30.82 -20.79 19.47
C SER A 394 30.93 -19.83 20.66
N LEU A 395 31.60 -20.28 21.71
CA LEU A 395 31.91 -19.47 22.88
C LEU A 395 33.41 -19.26 22.97
N ARG A 396 33.82 -18.15 23.56
CA ARG A 396 35.21 -17.96 23.98
C ARG A 396 35.28 -17.21 25.29
N ILE A 397 36.38 -17.44 26.01
CA ILE A 397 36.77 -16.69 27.21
C ILE A 397 38.14 -16.11 26.87
N PRO A 398 38.25 -14.84 26.44
CA PRO A 398 39.46 -14.30 25.81
C PRO A 398 40.74 -14.44 26.65
N THR A 399 40.60 -14.39 27.97
CA THR A 399 41.70 -14.44 28.94
C THR A 399 42.09 -15.85 29.36
N LEU A 400 41.32 -16.87 28.96
CA LEU A 400 41.53 -18.27 29.35
C LEU A 400 42.21 -19.05 28.22
N ASN A 401 43.54 -19.17 28.27
CA ASN A 401 44.32 -19.98 27.33
C ASN A 401 44.91 -21.19 28.07
N LEU A 402 44.14 -22.28 28.20
CA LEU A 402 44.48 -23.47 29.00
C LEU A 402 44.79 -24.73 28.16
N GLY A 403 45.06 -24.59 26.85
CA GLY A 403 45.37 -25.74 26.00
C GLY A 403 44.22 -26.77 25.93
N LEU A 404 44.54 -28.07 25.94
CA LEU A 404 43.59 -29.17 25.68
C LEU A 404 42.40 -29.27 26.66
N VAL A 405 42.53 -28.77 27.89
CA VAL A 405 41.44 -28.78 28.90
C VAL A 405 40.35 -27.76 28.56
N THR A 406 40.69 -26.75 27.74
CA THR A 406 39.79 -25.69 27.34
C THR A 406 38.62 -26.23 26.51
N ASP A 407 38.83 -27.22 25.64
CA ASP A 407 37.77 -27.70 24.74
C ASP A 407 36.67 -28.48 25.48
N THR A 408 37.04 -29.32 26.46
CA THR A 408 36.06 -30.05 27.28
C THR A 408 35.27 -29.11 28.17
N VAL A 409 35.95 -28.17 28.84
CA VAL A 409 35.28 -27.16 29.68
C VAL A 409 34.38 -26.28 28.83
N LEU A 410 34.84 -25.81 27.68
CA LEU A 410 34.08 -24.96 26.77
C LEU A 410 32.86 -25.70 26.20
N GLY A 411 32.95 -27.01 25.98
CA GLY A 411 31.81 -27.85 25.62
C GLY A 411 30.73 -27.88 26.70
N LEU A 412 31.11 -28.00 27.98
CA LEU A 412 30.17 -27.94 29.11
C LEU A 412 29.57 -26.54 29.28
N VAL A 413 30.39 -25.49 29.21
CA VAL A 413 29.92 -24.11 29.24
C VAL A 413 28.94 -23.85 28.09
N LYS A 414 29.25 -24.35 26.88
CA LYS A 414 28.34 -24.27 25.73
C LYS A 414 27.00 -24.91 26.01
N GLY A 415 26.97 -26.13 26.56
CA GLY A 415 25.72 -26.79 26.95
C GLY A 415 24.87 -25.96 27.92
N ILE A 416 25.50 -25.42 28.97
CA ILE A 416 24.80 -24.62 29.99
C ILE A 416 24.32 -23.27 29.44
N VAL A 417 25.17 -22.56 28.70
CA VAL A 417 24.85 -21.25 28.11
C VAL A 417 23.74 -21.39 27.06
N THR A 418 23.84 -22.37 26.16
CA THR A 418 22.80 -22.60 25.15
C THR A 418 21.48 -23.06 25.78
N GLY A 419 21.50 -23.86 26.85
CA GLY A 419 20.30 -24.23 27.60
C GLY A 419 19.61 -23.03 28.27
N ALA A 420 20.39 -22.06 28.76
CA ALA A 420 19.87 -20.82 29.35
C ALA A 420 19.36 -19.83 28.28
N LEU A 421 20.08 -19.71 27.15
CA LEU A 421 19.77 -18.75 26.10
C LEU A 421 18.65 -19.21 25.16
N SER A 422 18.48 -20.51 24.92
CA SER A 422 17.46 -21.03 24.00
C SER A 422 16.03 -20.53 24.29
N PRO A 423 15.51 -20.56 25.53
CA PRO A 423 14.18 -20.03 25.82
C PRO A 423 14.11 -18.51 25.63
N VAL A 424 15.17 -17.78 26.00
CA VAL A 424 15.25 -16.31 25.82
C VAL A 424 15.28 -15.95 24.34
N LEU A 425 16.06 -16.66 23.52
CA LEU A 425 16.10 -16.47 22.07
C LEU A 425 14.74 -16.73 21.44
N GLY A 426 14.05 -17.81 21.84
CA GLY A 426 12.69 -18.08 21.40
C GLY A 426 11.72 -16.93 21.73
N GLN A 427 11.75 -16.44 22.98
CA GLN A 427 10.92 -15.31 23.42
C GLN A 427 11.28 -13.99 22.71
N VAL A 428 12.56 -13.70 22.47
CA VAL A 428 12.98 -12.49 21.75
C VAL A 428 12.58 -12.56 20.29
N LEU A 429 12.78 -13.70 19.63
CA LEU A 429 12.39 -13.86 18.22
C LEU A 429 10.87 -13.79 18.04
N THR A 430 10.08 -14.41 18.92
CA THR A 430 8.62 -14.46 18.80
C THR A 430 7.89 -13.27 19.44
N GLY A 431 8.45 -12.67 20.50
CA GLY A 431 7.82 -11.61 21.27
C GLY A 431 8.32 -10.21 20.93
N VAL A 432 9.47 -10.09 20.26
CA VAL A 432 10.05 -8.79 19.87
C VAL A 432 10.28 -8.72 18.37
N VAL A 433 11.09 -9.61 17.81
CA VAL A 433 11.48 -9.56 16.38
C VAL A 433 10.26 -9.76 15.48
N ASP A 434 9.53 -10.87 15.62
CA ASP A 434 8.40 -11.16 14.74
C ASP A 434 7.31 -10.08 14.83
N PRO A 435 6.89 -9.58 16.01
CA PRO A 435 5.98 -8.44 16.10
C PRO A 435 6.53 -7.19 15.41
N LEU A 436 7.80 -6.81 15.63
CA LEU A 436 8.43 -5.67 14.95
C LEU A 436 8.40 -5.81 13.42
N LEU A 437 8.63 -7.02 12.92
CA LEU A 437 8.56 -7.32 11.50
C LEU A 437 7.13 -7.25 10.99
N GLN A 438 6.17 -7.85 11.71
CA GLN A 438 4.75 -7.83 11.36
C GLN A 438 4.25 -6.39 11.24
N LEU A 439 4.75 -5.47 12.08
CA LEU A 439 4.45 -4.03 11.99
C LEU A 439 4.99 -3.36 10.71
N LEU A 440 5.96 -3.97 10.03
CA LEU A 440 6.54 -3.49 8.76
C LEU A 440 5.97 -4.23 7.53
N GLY A 441 5.03 -5.17 7.72
CA GLY A 441 4.47 -5.98 6.63
C GLY A 441 5.32 -7.17 6.21
N VAL A 442 6.30 -7.53 7.03
CA VAL A 442 7.13 -8.72 6.86
C VAL A 442 6.96 -9.63 8.07
N GLY A 443 7.28 -10.92 7.96
CA GLY A 443 7.34 -11.79 9.14
C GLY A 443 8.51 -12.74 9.03
N LEU A 444 8.84 -13.43 10.12
CA LEU A 444 9.88 -14.44 10.10
C LEU A 444 9.45 -15.62 9.22
N GLY A 445 9.94 -15.65 7.98
CA GLY A 445 9.54 -16.64 6.99
C GLY A 445 8.11 -16.41 6.48
N GLN A 446 7.62 -15.17 6.48
CA GLN A 446 6.26 -14.85 6.08
C GLN A 446 6.21 -13.64 5.15
N VAL A 447 5.19 -13.61 4.31
CA VAL A 447 4.78 -12.44 3.55
C VAL A 447 3.29 -12.21 3.76
N ILE A 448 2.93 -10.97 4.09
CA ILE A 448 1.54 -10.54 4.27
C ILE A 448 1.14 -9.79 3.01
N VAL A 449 0.13 -10.29 2.31
CA VAL A 449 -0.32 -9.71 1.04
C VAL A 449 -1.80 -9.39 1.12
N THR A 450 -2.16 -8.22 0.59
CA THR A 450 -3.53 -7.74 0.55
C THR A 450 -3.93 -7.44 -0.89
N VAL A 451 -5.05 -8.02 -1.34
CA VAL A 451 -5.74 -7.57 -2.56
C VAL A 451 -6.69 -6.48 -2.15
N ASN A 452 -6.39 -5.27 -2.59
CA ASN A 452 -7.11 -4.05 -2.26
C ASN A 452 -8.38 -3.89 -3.08
N GLY A 453 -8.37 -4.38 -4.32
CA GLY A 453 -9.47 -4.28 -5.25
C GLY A 453 -9.10 -4.78 -6.64
N ILE A 454 -10.13 -4.93 -7.49
CA ILE A 454 -9.95 -5.20 -8.91
C ILE A 454 -10.07 -3.88 -9.66
N GLY A 455 -9.06 -3.55 -10.45
CA GLY A 455 -9.07 -2.38 -11.31
C GLY A 455 -9.94 -2.65 -12.53
N GLN A 456 -11.03 -1.90 -12.67
CA GLN A 456 -11.93 -1.99 -13.84
C GLN A 456 -11.98 -0.65 -14.57
N ALA A 457 -11.71 -0.72 -15.86
CA ALA A 457 -11.88 0.37 -16.81
C ALA A 457 -13.24 0.19 -17.48
N CYS A 458 -14.16 1.12 -17.25
CA CYS A 458 -15.47 1.12 -17.88
C CYS A 458 -15.51 2.31 -18.84
N ASP A 459 -15.72 2.04 -20.12
CA ASP A 459 -16.02 3.10 -21.07
C ASP A 459 -17.49 3.47 -20.92
N ASP A 460 -17.77 4.70 -20.49
CA ASP A 460 -19.12 5.24 -20.45
C ASP A 460 -19.10 6.70 -20.88
N PHE A 461 -20.08 7.07 -21.70
CA PHE A 461 -20.15 8.40 -22.29
C PHE A 461 -21.60 8.86 -22.33
N LYS A 462 -21.86 10.01 -21.73
CA LYS A 462 -23.19 10.60 -21.64
C LYS A 462 -23.26 11.83 -22.53
N LEU A 463 -24.27 11.84 -23.40
CA LEU A 463 -24.60 12.99 -24.25
C LEU A 463 -26.05 13.42 -23.96
N VAL A 464 -26.25 14.68 -23.62
CA VAL A 464 -27.57 15.26 -23.35
C VAL A 464 -27.77 16.47 -24.26
N LYS A 465 -28.81 16.43 -25.10
CA LYS A 465 -29.20 17.56 -25.95
C LYS A 465 -30.45 18.22 -25.39
N ALA A 466 -30.35 19.51 -25.06
CA ALA A 466 -31.45 20.31 -24.56
C ALA A 466 -31.77 21.44 -25.56
N ALA A 467 -33.04 21.55 -25.94
CA ALA A 467 -33.54 22.71 -26.66
C ALA A 467 -33.90 23.83 -25.68
N ASP A 468 -33.68 25.08 -26.08
CA ASP A 468 -34.13 26.25 -25.32
C ASP A 468 -35.66 26.43 -25.34
N LYS A 469 -36.35 25.78 -26.29
CA LYS A 469 -37.81 25.86 -26.48
C LYS A 469 -38.44 24.48 -26.61
N ALA A 470 -39.58 24.29 -25.93
CA ALA A 470 -40.39 23.06 -26.06
C ALA A 470 -41.29 23.05 -27.31
N ASN A 471 -41.68 24.24 -27.80
CA ASN A 471 -42.46 24.43 -29.01
C ASN A 471 -41.90 25.61 -29.80
N ALA A 472 -41.93 25.55 -31.13
CA ALA A 472 -41.45 26.63 -32.00
C ALA A 472 -42.33 26.73 -33.26
N GLN A 473 -42.54 27.96 -33.74
CA GLN A 473 -43.24 28.25 -35.00
C GLN A 473 -42.23 28.45 -36.15
N PRO A 474 -42.66 28.32 -37.42
CA PRO A 474 -41.84 28.70 -38.56
C PRO A 474 -41.25 30.11 -38.40
N GLY A 475 -39.96 30.26 -38.73
CA GLY A 475 -39.19 31.49 -38.51
C GLY A 475 -38.52 31.63 -37.13
N ASN A 476 -38.85 30.78 -36.14
CA ASN A 476 -38.15 30.79 -34.86
C ASN A 476 -36.76 30.16 -34.97
N THR A 477 -35.79 30.68 -34.22
CA THR A 477 -34.51 30.01 -33.99
C THR A 477 -34.58 29.17 -32.72
N ILE A 478 -34.16 27.91 -32.80
CA ILE A 478 -34.01 26.99 -31.67
C ILE A 478 -32.52 26.83 -31.39
N ALA A 479 -32.13 27.04 -30.14
CA ALA A 479 -30.78 26.81 -29.67
C ALA A 479 -30.71 25.46 -28.94
N TYR A 480 -29.89 24.55 -29.46
CA TYR A 480 -29.58 23.29 -28.83
C TYR A 480 -28.25 23.39 -28.08
N THR A 481 -28.29 23.06 -26.80
CA THR A 481 -27.09 22.85 -25.98
C THR A 481 -26.87 21.35 -25.85
N ILE A 482 -25.73 20.88 -26.32
CA ILE A 482 -25.31 19.47 -26.25
C ILE A 482 -24.24 19.38 -25.17
N THR A 483 -24.58 18.76 -24.05
CA THR A 483 -23.66 18.49 -22.95
C THR A 483 -23.08 17.10 -23.15
N TYR A 484 -21.75 17.02 -23.20
CA TYR A 484 -21.01 15.77 -23.23
C TYR A 484 -20.32 15.54 -21.89
N GLN A 485 -20.26 14.29 -21.46
CA GLN A 485 -19.59 13.90 -20.24
C GLN A 485 -18.96 12.52 -20.43
N ASN A 486 -17.70 12.38 -20.04
CA ASN A 486 -17.12 11.06 -19.81
C ASN A 486 -17.66 10.54 -18.48
N ALA A 487 -18.61 9.62 -18.54
CA ALA A 487 -19.20 8.98 -17.35
C ALA A 487 -18.39 7.74 -16.93
N GLY A 488 -17.43 7.32 -17.74
CA GLY A 488 -16.60 6.14 -17.54
C GLY A 488 -15.41 6.39 -16.62
N THR A 489 -14.56 5.38 -16.52
CA THR A 489 -13.32 5.38 -15.73
C THR A 489 -12.05 5.37 -16.59
N THR A 490 -12.20 5.42 -17.91
CA THR A 490 -11.08 5.53 -18.86
C THR A 490 -10.99 6.94 -19.42
N THR A 491 -9.77 7.38 -19.71
CA THR A 491 -9.56 8.63 -20.44
C THR A 491 -9.99 8.46 -21.91
N ILE A 492 -10.94 9.29 -22.37
CA ILE A 492 -11.35 9.31 -23.77
C ILE A 492 -10.36 10.17 -24.56
N THR A 493 -9.82 9.61 -25.64
CA THR A 493 -8.96 10.29 -26.61
C THR A 493 -9.70 10.45 -27.93
N ASN A 494 -9.30 11.44 -28.75
CA ASN A 494 -9.90 11.71 -30.06
C ASN A 494 -11.42 11.91 -30.00
N LEU A 495 -11.91 12.64 -28.98
CA LEU A 495 -13.32 12.95 -28.84
C LEU A 495 -13.83 13.68 -30.09
N LYS A 496 -14.97 13.21 -30.58
CA LYS A 496 -15.72 13.79 -31.69
C LYS A 496 -17.20 13.72 -31.39
N ILE A 497 -17.89 14.85 -31.57
CA ILE A 497 -19.35 14.94 -31.41
C ILE A 497 -19.92 15.24 -32.79
N VAL A 498 -20.93 14.47 -33.18
CA VAL A 498 -21.64 14.67 -34.44
C VAL A 498 -23.11 14.84 -34.12
N ASP A 499 -23.72 15.81 -34.77
CA ASP A 499 -25.16 16.06 -34.72
C ASP A 499 -25.67 16.40 -36.12
N ALA A 500 -26.98 16.38 -36.33
CA ALA A 500 -27.61 16.77 -37.58
C ALA A 500 -28.64 17.87 -37.35
N THR A 501 -28.86 18.70 -38.36
CA THR A 501 -30.01 19.61 -38.38
C THR A 501 -31.32 18.81 -38.29
N PRO A 502 -32.18 19.05 -37.28
CA PRO A 502 -33.46 18.37 -37.15
C PRO A 502 -34.38 18.59 -38.36
N ALA A 503 -35.33 17.68 -38.56
CA ALA A 503 -36.36 17.84 -39.60
C ALA A 503 -37.12 19.17 -39.43
N TYR A 504 -37.55 19.76 -40.55
CA TYR A 504 -38.24 21.06 -40.61
C TYR A 504 -37.42 22.24 -40.07
N THR A 505 -36.11 22.10 -39.98
CA THR A 505 -35.20 23.19 -39.61
C THR A 505 -34.04 23.29 -40.59
N VAL A 506 -33.42 24.45 -40.68
CA VAL A 506 -32.20 24.70 -41.45
C VAL A 506 -31.08 25.17 -40.54
N PHE A 507 -29.84 24.88 -40.92
CA PHE A 507 -28.65 25.24 -40.17
C PHE A 507 -28.53 26.76 -40.02
N GLY A 508 -28.36 27.22 -38.78
CA GLY A 508 -27.99 28.60 -38.47
C GLY A 508 -26.51 28.71 -38.16
N THR A 509 -26.13 28.35 -36.93
CA THR A 509 -24.75 28.44 -36.43
C THR A 509 -24.40 27.26 -35.53
N SER A 510 -23.11 26.98 -35.38
CA SER A 510 -22.59 26.04 -34.39
C SER A 510 -21.33 26.61 -33.76
N ALA A 511 -21.13 26.30 -32.48
CA ALA A 511 -19.96 26.76 -31.74
C ALA A 511 -19.54 25.74 -30.68
N CYS A 512 -18.27 25.81 -30.31
CA CYS A 512 -17.78 25.19 -29.10
C CYS A 512 -18.33 25.93 -27.89
N GLY A 513 -18.77 25.19 -26.87
CA GLY A 513 -19.19 25.74 -25.59
C GLY A 513 -18.07 25.63 -24.56
N THR A 514 -18.43 25.31 -23.32
CA THR A 514 -17.46 25.13 -22.24
C THR A 514 -16.59 23.91 -22.54
N LEU A 515 -15.27 24.11 -22.57
CA LEU A 515 -14.29 23.04 -22.68
C LEU A 515 -14.11 22.33 -21.33
N ALA A 516 -14.11 21.01 -21.38
CA ALA A 516 -13.81 20.18 -20.22
C ALA A 516 -12.30 20.28 -19.85
N PRO A 517 -11.93 20.17 -18.56
CA PRO A 517 -10.52 20.06 -18.16
C PRO A 517 -9.81 18.91 -18.88
N GLY A 518 -8.62 19.17 -19.42
CA GLY A 518 -7.83 18.20 -20.22
C GLY A 518 -8.01 18.33 -21.74
N LEU A 519 -9.10 18.94 -22.19
CA LEU A 519 -9.27 19.35 -23.59
C LEU A 519 -8.59 20.71 -23.80
N THR A 520 -7.77 20.81 -24.84
CA THR A 520 -6.94 21.99 -25.12
C THR A 520 -7.53 22.87 -26.22
N ASN A 521 -8.31 22.27 -27.12
CA ASN A 521 -9.01 22.99 -28.17
C ASN A 521 -10.31 22.25 -28.56
N CYS A 522 -11.24 23.01 -29.11
CA CYS A 522 -12.44 22.52 -29.79
C CYS A 522 -12.59 23.28 -31.11
N SER A 523 -12.88 22.57 -32.19
CA SER A 523 -13.16 23.17 -33.50
C SER A 523 -14.37 22.52 -34.16
N VAL A 524 -15.17 23.31 -34.86
CA VAL A 524 -16.21 22.79 -35.76
C VAL A 524 -15.53 22.34 -37.05
N SER A 525 -15.32 21.03 -37.21
CA SER A 525 -14.58 20.45 -38.33
C SER A 525 -15.43 20.29 -39.59
N ALA A 526 -16.75 20.14 -39.44
CA ALA A 526 -17.70 20.09 -40.55
C ALA A 526 -19.01 20.79 -40.17
N LYS A 527 -19.59 21.55 -41.10
CA LYS A 527 -20.92 22.16 -40.97
C LYS A 527 -21.57 22.42 -42.33
N PRO A 528 -22.91 22.46 -42.42
CA PRO A 528 -23.62 22.89 -43.62
C PRO A 528 -23.46 24.40 -43.87
N ALA A 529 -23.81 24.87 -45.06
CA ALA A 529 -24.01 26.29 -45.31
C ALA A 529 -25.22 26.81 -44.52
N ALA A 530 -25.22 28.10 -44.16
CA ALA A 530 -26.37 28.73 -43.51
C ALA A 530 -27.62 28.57 -44.40
N GLY A 531 -28.73 28.12 -43.81
CA GLY A 531 -29.97 27.82 -44.54
C GLY A 531 -30.02 26.43 -45.21
N ALA A 532 -28.95 25.63 -45.14
CA ALA A 532 -28.95 24.25 -45.63
C ALA A 532 -29.22 23.24 -44.49
N THR A 533 -29.51 21.99 -44.85
CA THR A 533 -29.57 20.86 -43.91
C THR A 533 -28.30 20.02 -44.00
N GLY A 534 -27.93 19.34 -42.91
CA GLY A 534 -26.79 18.42 -42.90
C GLY A 534 -26.20 18.18 -41.51
N GLY A 535 -25.07 17.47 -41.50
CA GLY A 535 -24.33 17.14 -40.28
C GLY A 535 -23.40 18.26 -39.82
N VAL A 536 -23.31 18.43 -38.51
CA VAL A 536 -22.34 19.28 -37.83
C VAL A 536 -21.43 18.40 -37.00
N GLU A 537 -20.13 18.67 -37.06
CA GLU A 537 -19.11 17.92 -36.35
C GLU A 537 -18.22 18.85 -35.53
N TRP A 538 -18.02 18.49 -34.27
CA TRP A 538 -17.05 19.11 -33.38
C TRP A 538 -15.94 18.10 -33.10
N THR A 539 -14.70 18.52 -33.33
CA THR A 539 -13.49 17.78 -32.99
C THR A 539 -12.76 18.47 -31.84
N PHE A 540 -12.14 17.66 -30.99
CA PHE A 540 -11.42 18.13 -29.82
C PHE A 540 -9.98 17.66 -29.83
N THR A 541 -9.06 18.47 -29.31
CA THR A 541 -7.68 18.07 -29.06
C THR A 541 -7.43 17.92 -27.57
N GLY A 542 -6.58 16.96 -27.20
CA GLY A 542 -6.35 16.58 -25.80
C GLY A 542 -7.19 15.38 -25.40
N THR A 543 -7.49 15.29 -24.11
CA THR A 543 -8.16 14.11 -23.54
C THR A 543 -9.31 14.51 -22.64
N LEU A 544 -10.40 13.74 -22.68
CA LEU A 544 -11.55 13.93 -21.80
C LEU A 544 -11.44 12.91 -20.66
N MET A 545 -10.99 13.38 -19.49
CA MET A 545 -10.81 12.55 -18.30
C MET A 545 -12.15 12.05 -17.73
N PRO A 546 -12.16 10.94 -16.97
CA PRO A 546 -13.31 10.49 -16.20
C PRO A 546 -13.99 11.62 -15.40
N GLY A 547 -15.32 11.71 -15.49
CA GLY A 547 -16.14 12.71 -14.81
C GLY A 547 -16.13 14.11 -15.44
N ALA A 548 -15.19 14.41 -16.34
CA ALA A 548 -15.11 15.70 -17.01
C ALA A 548 -16.27 15.88 -18.00
N SER A 549 -16.78 17.11 -18.07
CA SER A 549 -17.89 17.47 -18.94
C SER A 549 -17.68 18.83 -19.59
N GLY A 550 -18.33 19.01 -20.73
CA GLY A 550 -18.33 20.26 -21.47
C GLY A 550 -19.56 20.37 -22.35
N THR A 551 -19.62 21.44 -23.14
CA THR A 551 -20.78 21.71 -24.01
C THR A 551 -20.36 22.10 -25.41
N VAL A 552 -21.24 21.82 -26.38
CA VAL A 552 -21.24 22.40 -27.72
C VAL A 552 -22.65 22.89 -28.04
N THR A 553 -22.75 23.83 -28.97
CA THR A 553 -24.04 24.48 -29.29
C THR A 553 -24.35 24.41 -30.78
N LEU A 554 -25.64 24.23 -31.08
CA LEU A 554 -26.19 24.19 -32.44
C LEU A 554 -27.47 25.02 -32.50
N ASN A 555 -27.48 26.05 -33.34
CA ASN A 555 -28.64 26.88 -33.61
C ASN A 555 -29.23 26.55 -34.97
N VAL A 556 -30.55 26.35 -35.02
CA VAL A 556 -31.29 26.06 -36.25
C VAL A 556 -32.52 26.97 -36.38
N LEU A 557 -32.91 27.27 -37.62
CA LEU A 557 -34.09 28.06 -37.94
C LEU A 557 -35.22 27.14 -38.41
N VAL A 558 -36.42 27.28 -37.84
CA VAL A 558 -37.61 26.50 -38.25
C VAL A 558 -38.15 27.01 -39.58
N GLN A 559 -38.44 26.10 -40.52
CA GLN A 559 -38.99 26.39 -41.86
C GLN A 559 -40.51 26.44 -41.88
#